data_AF-A0A954DIK2-F1
#
_entry.id   AF-A0A954DIK2-F1
#
_cell.length_a   1.000
_cell.length_b   1.000
_cell.length_c   1.000
_cell.angle_alpha   90.00
_cell.angle_beta   90.00
_cell.angle_gamma   90.00
#
_symmetry.space_group_name_H-M   'P 1'
#
loop_
_entity.id
_entity.type
_entity.pdbx_description
1 polymer ?
#
loop_
_entity_poly.entity_id
_entity_poly.type
_entity_poly.pdbx_seq_one_letter_code
_entity_poly.pdbx_strand_id
1 'polypeptide(L)'
;MTRPSRCFPLVPLALLMTLASCGRDKFQQELDFEKVAIPLVREVQSGGYSVLTTKELHDRVRAGQGDWLLIDAMPYESFASGHIENAVNFVFPKDSMSSWDEAETGGKSEEDYAALLGADKSRAVVIYCGYATCLRSHNAAQWARSSRIGTPSLTPRTR
;
A
#
# COMPACT_ATOMS: atom_id res chain seq x y z
N MET A 1 -6.98 -79.58 -31.29
CA MET A 1 -8.00 -78.98 -30.43
C MET A 1 -7.38 -77.72 -29.78
N THR A 2 -7.16 -76.56 -30.41
CA THR A 2 -7.88 -75.68 -31.36
C THR A 2 -9.19 -75.06 -30.85
N ARG A 3 -9.03 -73.92 -30.12
CA ARG A 3 -9.79 -72.64 -30.10
C ARG A 3 -11.34 -72.69 -29.84
N PRO A 4 -12.00 -71.61 -29.35
CA PRO A 4 -11.77 -70.22 -29.78
C PRO A 4 -11.82 -69.11 -28.71
N SER A 5 -11.16 -68.02 -29.11
CA SER A 5 -11.38 -66.64 -28.69
C SER A 5 -12.83 -66.20 -28.91
N ARG A 6 -13.37 -65.36 -28.01
CA ARG A 6 -14.53 -64.51 -28.31
C ARG A 6 -14.27 -63.07 -27.83
N CYS A 7 -14.24 -62.18 -28.81
CA CYS A 7 -14.30 -60.72 -28.68
C CYS A 7 -15.75 -60.22 -28.48
N PHE A 8 -15.82 -58.93 -28.11
CA PHE A 8 -16.91 -57.93 -28.26
C PHE A 8 -17.99 -57.84 -27.15
N PRO A 9 -18.63 -56.66 -26.92
CA PRO A 9 -18.26 -55.25 -27.20
C PRO A 9 -18.25 -54.34 -25.93
N LEU A 10 -17.45 -53.28 -26.01
CA LEU A 10 -17.85 -51.86 -25.89
C LEU A 10 -19.04 -51.47 -24.96
N VAL A 11 -18.76 -50.81 -23.83
CA VAL A 11 -19.54 -49.66 -23.34
C VAL A 11 -18.55 -48.64 -22.74
N PRO A 12 -18.40 -47.43 -23.35
CA PRO A 12 -17.55 -46.36 -22.83
C PRO A 12 -18.40 -45.33 -22.07
N LEU A 13 -18.30 -45.26 -20.75
CA LEU A 13 -18.85 -44.16 -19.93
C LEU A 13 -18.36 -44.39 -18.49
N ALA A 14 -17.61 -43.54 -17.80
CA ALA A 14 -17.59 -42.10 -17.85
C ALA A 14 -16.16 -41.61 -17.57
N LEU A 15 -15.62 -40.81 -18.48
CA LEU A 15 -14.60 -39.84 -18.16
C LEU A 15 -15.27 -38.80 -17.25
N LEU A 16 -15.19 -39.00 -15.93
CA LEU A 16 -15.63 -38.02 -14.96
C LEU A 16 -14.68 -36.83 -15.08
N MET A 17 -15.06 -35.86 -15.93
CA MET A 17 -14.42 -34.57 -16.10
C MET A 17 -14.24 -33.91 -14.75
N THR A 18 -13.05 -34.05 -14.17
CA THR A 18 -12.56 -33.19 -13.10
C THR A 18 -12.24 -31.83 -13.68
N LEU A 19 -13.29 -31.10 -14.08
CA LEU A 19 -13.18 -29.66 -14.27
C LEU A 19 -13.15 -29.03 -12.88
N ALA A 20 -11.95 -29.10 -12.27
CA ALA A 20 -11.57 -28.14 -11.25
C ALA A 20 -11.60 -26.77 -11.90
N SER A 21 -12.75 -26.09 -11.81
CA SER A 21 -12.92 -24.69 -12.15
C SER A 21 -12.17 -23.84 -11.12
N CYS A 22 -10.83 -23.92 -11.15
CA CYS A 22 -9.93 -23.08 -10.39
C CYS A 22 -9.77 -21.74 -11.10
N GLY A 23 -10.86 -20.97 -11.19
CA GLY A 23 -10.87 -19.58 -11.62
C GLY A 23 -11.92 -18.86 -10.81
N ARG A 24 -11.53 -17.84 -10.01
CA ARG A 24 -12.50 -17.01 -9.30
C ARG A 24 -13.43 -16.37 -10.33
N ASP A 25 -14.72 -16.29 -10.02
CA ASP A 25 -15.69 -15.59 -10.86
C ASP A 25 -15.17 -14.18 -11.21
N LYS A 26 -15.20 -13.83 -12.50
CA LYS A 26 -14.76 -12.50 -12.98
C LYS A 26 -15.47 -11.39 -12.21
N PHE A 27 -16.75 -11.56 -11.92
CA PHE A 27 -17.52 -10.57 -11.15
C PHE A 27 -16.99 -10.42 -9.72
N GLN A 28 -16.61 -11.52 -9.08
CA GLN A 28 -16.02 -11.47 -7.74
C GLN A 28 -14.67 -10.75 -7.74
N GLN A 29 -13.85 -10.95 -8.78
CA GLN A 29 -12.58 -10.24 -8.94
C GLN A 29 -12.79 -8.74 -9.10
N GLU A 30 -13.74 -8.32 -9.94
CA GLU A 30 -14.08 -6.89 -10.09
C GLU A 30 -14.51 -6.26 -8.75
N LEU A 31 -15.33 -6.96 -7.95
CA LEU A 31 -15.73 -6.50 -6.62
C LEU A 31 -14.56 -6.39 -5.65
N ASP A 32 -13.61 -7.32 -5.71
CA ASP A 32 -12.42 -7.29 -4.86
C ASP A 32 -11.46 -6.17 -5.27
N PHE A 33 -11.36 -5.84 -6.57
CA PHE A 33 -10.66 -4.66 -7.05
C PHE A 33 -11.34 -3.37 -6.58
N GLU A 34 -12.66 -3.28 -6.67
CA GLU A 34 -13.43 -2.11 -6.24
C GLU A 34 -13.19 -1.79 -4.76
N LYS A 35 -13.17 -2.82 -3.89
CA LYS A 35 -12.89 -2.69 -2.45
C LYS A 35 -11.52 -2.10 -2.14
N VAL A 36 -10.56 -2.19 -3.06
CA VAL A 36 -9.22 -1.61 -2.87
C VAL A 36 -9.10 -0.27 -3.58
N ALA A 37 -9.52 -0.20 -4.84
CA ALA A 37 -9.33 0.98 -5.69
C ALA A 37 -10.15 2.18 -5.23
N ILE A 38 -11.42 1.98 -4.84
CA ILE A 38 -12.29 3.09 -4.46
C ILE A 38 -11.84 3.77 -3.16
N PRO A 39 -11.53 3.05 -2.06
CA PRO A 39 -10.96 3.66 -0.87
C PRO A 39 -9.63 4.37 -1.15
N LEU A 40 -8.70 3.72 -1.86
CA LEU A 40 -7.41 4.31 -2.20
C LEU A 40 -7.57 5.64 -2.96
N VAL A 41 -8.44 5.68 -3.99
CA VAL A 41 -8.66 6.92 -4.75
C VAL A 41 -9.24 8.03 -3.86
N ARG A 42 -10.19 7.70 -2.97
CA ARG A 42 -10.78 8.67 -2.03
C ARG A 42 -9.75 9.18 -1.02
N GLU A 43 -8.91 8.29 -0.49
CA GLU A 43 -7.82 8.61 0.44
C GLU A 43 -6.77 9.53 -0.20
N VAL A 44 -6.38 9.24 -1.45
CA VAL A 44 -5.44 10.06 -2.22
C VAL A 44 -6.02 11.45 -2.49
N GLN A 45 -7.30 11.52 -2.89
CA GLN A 45 -8.00 12.77 -3.13
C GLN A 45 -8.14 13.60 -1.85
N SER A 46 -8.57 13.00 -0.74
CA SER A 46 -8.77 13.71 0.53
C SER A 46 -7.45 14.12 1.18
N GLY A 47 -6.41 13.28 1.09
CA GLY A 47 -5.10 13.55 1.67
C GLY A 47 -4.23 14.49 0.85
N GLY A 48 -4.60 14.78 -0.41
CA GLY A 48 -3.90 15.77 -1.24
C GLY A 48 -2.45 15.40 -1.56
N TYR A 49 -2.19 14.10 -1.74
CA TYR A 49 -0.89 13.53 -2.12
C TYR A 49 -1.01 12.72 -3.42
N SER A 50 0.11 12.19 -3.92
CA SER A 50 0.15 11.33 -5.11
C SER A 50 0.65 9.94 -4.73
N VAL A 51 0.35 8.94 -5.56
CA VAL A 51 0.81 7.56 -5.39
C VAL A 51 1.96 7.25 -6.33
N LEU A 52 2.81 6.32 -5.91
CA LEU A 52 3.87 5.72 -6.73
C LEU A 52 3.59 4.23 -6.85
N THR A 53 3.89 3.70 -8.03
CA THR A 53 3.96 2.25 -8.24
C THR A 53 5.20 1.68 -7.57
N THR A 54 5.18 0.38 -7.29
CA THR A 54 6.35 -0.35 -6.79
C THR A 54 7.56 -0.23 -7.73
N LYS A 55 7.31 -0.18 -9.05
CA LYS A 55 8.36 -0.01 -10.05
C LYS A 55 9.03 1.37 -9.93
N GLU A 56 8.23 2.43 -9.87
CA GLU A 56 8.76 3.80 -9.72
C GLU A 56 9.55 3.95 -8.41
N LEU A 57 9.07 3.37 -7.31
CA LEU A 57 9.79 3.36 -6.04
C LEU A 57 11.10 2.59 -6.15
N HIS A 58 11.08 1.37 -6.70
CA HIS A 58 12.27 0.54 -6.89
C HIS A 58 13.32 1.25 -7.75
N ASP A 59 12.91 1.83 -8.87
CA ASP A 59 13.81 2.54 -9.78
C ASP A 59 14.41 3.79 -9.10
N ARG A 60 13.60 4.50 -8.28
CA ARG A 60 14.08 5.63 -7.47
C ARG A 60 15.10 5.21 -6.43
N VAL A 61 14.88 4.10 -5.71
CA VAL A 61 15.84 3.55 -4.74
C VAL A 61 17.14 3.14 -5.46
N ARG A 62 17.04 2.48 -6.61
CA ARG A 62 18.20 2.06 -7.41
C ARG A 62 19.00 3.20 -8.01
N ALA A 63 18.35 4.31 -8.37
CA ALA A 63 19.04 5.51 -8.84
C ALA A 63 19.96 6.11 -7.77
N GLY A 64 19.85 5.66 -6.51
CA GLY A 64 20.68 6.09 -5.39
C GLY A 64 20.00 7.14 -4.53
N GLN A 65 20.70 7.55 -3.47
CA GLN A 65 20.21 8.58 -2.55
C GLN A 65 20.17 9.94 -3.28
N GLY A 66 18.95 10.40 -3.57
CA GLY A 66 18.67 11.80 -3.89
C GLY A 66 18.19 12.54 -2.65
N ASP A 67 17.92 13.84 -2.77
CA ASP A 67 17.33 14.62 -1.68
C ASP A 67 15.83 14.31 -1.53
N TRP A 68 15.53 13.12 -1.01
CA TRP A 68 14.18 12.64 -0.71
C TRP A 68 14.20 11.73 0.52
N LEU A 69 13.06 11.66 1.20
CA LEU A 69 12.87 10.89 2.44
C LEU A 69 11.96 9.70 2.18
N LEU A 70 12.37 8.52 2.63
CA LEU A 70 11.55 7.31 2.62
C LEU A 70 11.13 6.95 4.05
N ILE A 71 9.83 6.83 4.30
CA ILE A 71 9.27 6.52 5.62
C ILE A 71 8.51 5.19 5.57
N ASP A 72 8.85 4.28 6.48
CA ASP A 72 8.07 3.09 6.78
C ASP A 72 7.12 3.38 7.94
N ALA A 73 5.81 3.35 7.68
CA ALA A 73 4.77 3.63 8.67
C ALA A 73 4.35 2.43 9.53
N MET A 74 4.99 1.26 9.34
CA MET A 74 4.69 0.04 10.07
C MET A 74 5.28 0.06 11.50
N PRO A 75 4.83 -0.85 12.38
CA PRO A 75 5.47 -1.05 13.68
C PRO A 75 6.94 -1.44 13.55
N TYR A 76 7.74 -1.07 14.57
CA TYR A 76 9.19 -1.24 14.55
C TYR A 76 9.61 -2.71 14.38
N GLU A 77 8.87 -3.66 14.95
CA GLU A 77 9.16 -5.09 14.79
C GLU A 77 9.10 -5.56 13.33
N SER A 78 8.18 -4.99 12.54
CA SER A 78 8.08 -5.29 11.11
C SER A 78 9.23 -4.66 10.34
N PHE A 79 9.55 -3.40 10.66
CA PHE A 79 10.68 -2.69 10.08
C PHE A 79 12.02 -3.40 10.35
N ALA A 80 12.26 -3.82 11.60
CA ALA A 80 13.48 -4.51 12.01
C ALA A 80 13.65 -5.87 11.34
N SER A 81 12.55 -6.55 11.01
CA SER A 81 12.57 -7.84 10.31
C SER A 81 12.93 -7.71 8.83
N GLY A 82 12.71 -6.54 8.24
CA GLY A 82 13.07 -6.21 6.87
C GLY A 82 12.35 -4.97 6.38
N HIS A 83 13.08 -4.07 5.74
CA HIS A 83 12.56 -2.82 5.20
C HIS A 83 13.28 -2.45 3.90
N ILE A 84 12.72 -1.48 3.18
CA ILE A 84 13.36 -0.94 1.98
C ILE A 84 14.62 -0.18 2.41
N GLU A 85 15.73 -0.38 1.70
CA GLU A 85 17.00 0.29 2.00
C GLU A 85 16.83 1.83 2.09
N ASN A 86 17.48 2.44 3.09
CA ASN A 86 17.40 3.87 3.39
C ASN A 86 16.03 4.38 3.91
N ALA A 87 15.07 3.49 4.18
CA ALA A 87 13.84 3.86 4.86
C ALA A 87 14.10 4.20 6.34
N VAL A 88 13.39 5.20 6.86
CA VAL A 88 13.32 5.51 8.30
C VAL A 88 11.96 5.06 8.83
N ASN A 89 11.93 4.47 10.01
CA ASN A 89 10.67 4.04 10.62
C ASN A 89 9.98 5.18 11.40
N PHE A 90 8.68 5.36 11.18
CA PHE A 90 7.81 6.19 12.02
C PHE A 90 6.41 5.59 12.02
N VAL A 91 6.02 4.93 13.10
CA VAL A 91 4.77 4.18 13.16
C VAL A 91 3.53 5.10 13.16
N PHE A 92 2.50 4.70 12.43
CA PHE A 92 1.15 5.29 12.47
C PHE A 92 0.10 4.19 12.68
N PRO A 93 -1.11 4.48 13.19
CA PRO A 93 -2.17 3.48 13.40
C PRO A 93 -2.77 2.94 12.10
N LYS A 94 -3.38 1.74 12.18
CA LYS A 94 -4.14 1.14 11.05
C LYS A 94 -5.50 1.79 10.82
N ASP A 95 -6.04 2.43 11.86
CA ASP A 95 -7.30 3.17 11.80
C ASP A 95 -7.04 4.65 11.48
N SER A 96 -8.07 5.37 11.06
CA SER A 96 -7.97 6.80 10.75
C SER A 96 -7.54 7.60 11.97
N MET A 97 -6.60 8.52 11.78
CA MET A 97 -6.03 9.34 12.85
C MET A 97 -6.35 10.82 12.65
N SER A 98 -7.51 11.26 13.14
CA SER A 98 -7.97 12.66 12.99
C SER A 98 -7.28 13.65 13.92
N SER A 99 -6.72 13.17 15.03
CA SER A 99 -5.95 13.96 16.00
C SER A 99 -4.71 13.19 16.39
N TRP A 100 -3.63 13.90 16.73
CA TRP A 100 -2.39 13.26 17.16
C TRP A 100 -2.62 12.44 18.44
N ASP A 101 -2.04 11.25 18.48
CA ASP A 101 -2.06 10.31 19.60
C ASP A 101 -0.67 9.65 19.67
N GLU A 102 0.05 9.95 20.75
CA GLU A 102 1.40 9.44 20.97
C GLU A 102 1.40 7.92 21.19
N ALA A 103 0.34 7.36 21.79
CA ALA A 103 0.25 5.92 22.03
C ALA A 103 0.21 5.13 20.72
N GLU A 104 -0.46 5.68 19.71
CA GLU A 104 -0.61 5.09 18.37
C GLU A 104 0.60 5.35 17.45
N THR A 105 1.52 6.23 17.86
CA THR A 105 2.72 6.63 17.11
C THR A 105 4.02 6.20 17.80
N GLY A 106 3.95 5.21 18.70
CA GLY A 106 5.12 4.63 19.36
C GLY A 106 5.76 5.58 20.38
N GLY A 107 4.95 6.43 21.00
CA GLY A 107 5.37 7.45 21.97
C GLY A 107 6.03 8.67 21.36
N LYS A 108 5.85 8.91 20.05
CA LYS A 108 6.44 10.05 19.34
C LYS A 108 5.44 11.18 19.21
N SER A 109 5.90 12.41 19.37
CA SER A 109 5.03 13.58 19.27
C SER A 109 4.86 14.04 17.81
N GLU A 110 3.93 14.97 17.56
CA GLU A 110 3.77 15.59 16.24
C GLU A 110 5.06 16.34 15.83
N GLU A 111 5.75 16.93 16.81
CA GLU A 111 7.04 17.61 16.62
C GLU A 111 8.15 16.65 16.21
N ASP A 112 8.19 15.43 16.76
CA ASP A 112 9.14 14.40 16.31
C ASP A 112 8.95 14.08 14.83
N TYR A 113 7.68 13.99 14.40
CA TYR A 113 7.37 13.75 12.99
C TYR A 113 7.74 14.94 12.12
N ALA A 114 7.42 16.16 12.56
CA ALA A 114 7.81 17.38 11.86
C ALA A 114 9.35 17.52 11.75
N ALA A 115 10.09 17.11 12.78
CA ALA A 115 11.55 17.09 12.80
C ALA A 115 12.11 16.08 11.80
N LEU A 116 11.55 14.86 11.75
CA LEU A 116 11.89 13.85 10.74
C LEU A 116 11.66 14.36 9.31
N LEU A 117 10.52 15.01 9.10
CA LEU A 117 10.17 15.65 7.83
C LEU A 117 11.16 16.76 7.46
N GLY A 118 11.71 17.46 8.44
CA GLY A 118 12.74 18.47 8.25
C GLY A 118 12.19 19.83 7.78
N ALA A 119 13.08 20.82 7.77
CA ALA A 119 12.74 22.20 7.45
C ALA A 119 12.47 22.41 5.96
N ASP A 120 13.10 21.66 5.08
CA ASP A 120 12.83 21.74 3.65
C ASP A 120 11.47 21.10 3.31
N LYS A 121 10.50 21.98 3.08
CA LYS A 121 9.13 21.62 2.70
C LYS A 121 9.00 21.18 1.24
N SER A 122 10.02 21.42 0.41
CA SER A 122 10.07 21.03 -1.00
C SER A 122 10.65 19.64 -1.23
N ARG A 123 11.42 19.11 -0.28
CA ARG A 123 11.95 17.74 -0.29
C ARG A 123 10.85 16.72 -0.52
N ALA A 124 11.06 15.82 -1.48
CA ALA A 124 10.12 14.74 -1.75
C ALA A 124 10.08 13.77 -0.56
N VAL A 125 8.87 13.40 -0.14
CA VAL A 125 8.65 12.39 0.91
C VAL A 125 7.83 11.25 0.30
N VAL A 126 8.33 10.03 0.44
CA VAL A 126 7.65 8.80 0.06
C VAL A 126 7.38 8.01 1.33
N ILE A 127 6.14 7.56 1.49
CA ILE A 127 5.70 6.87 2.70
C ILE A 127 5.02 5.58 2.28
N TYR A 128 5.37 4.47 2.92
CA TYR A 128 4.77 3.17 2.65
C TYR A 128 4.32 2.46 3.91
N CYS A 129 3.48 1.45 3.71
CA CYS A 129 3.05 0.49 4.71
C CYS A 129 2.98 -0.91 4.06
N GLY A 130 2.37 -1.88 4.74
CA GLY A 130 2.38 -3.28 4.28
C GLY A 130 1.47 -3.61 3.09
N TYR A 131 0.38 -2.86 2.85
CA TYR A 131 -0.61 -3.22 1.81
C TYR A 131 -1.52 -2.03 1.43
N ALA A 132 -2.12 -2.10 0.24
CA ALA A 132 -2.84 -0.98 -0.38
C ALA A 132 -4.08 -0.48 0.39
N THR A 133 -4.67 -1.30 1.26
CA THR A 133 -5.84 -0.94 2.10
C THR A 133 -5.46 -0.51 3.52
N CYS A 134 -4.17 -0.36 3.82
CA CYS A 134 -3.71 0.02 5.15
C CYS A 134 -3.62 1.54 5.29
N LEU A 135 -4.30 2.10 6.30
CA LEU A 135 -4.33 3.55 6.49
C LEU A 135 -3.05 4.12 7.11
N ARG A 136 -2.06 3.29 7.51
CA ARG A 136 -0.82 3.79 8.14
C ARG A 136 -0.11 4.82 7.27
N SER A 137 0.09 4.50 5.99
CA SER A 137 0.72 5.42 5.03
C SER A 137 -0.20 6.60 4.67
N HIS A 138 -1.52 6.41 4.68
CA HIS A 138 -2.48 7.50 4.47
C HIS A 138 -2.41 8.54 5.59
N ASN A 139 -2.51 8.09 6.86
CA ASN A 139 -2.39 8.92 8.05
C ASN A 139 -1.08 9.70 8.04
N ALA A 140 0.04 8.99 7.86
CA ALA A 140 1.36 9.59 7.78
C ALA A 140 1.48 10.65 6.67
N ALA A 141 0.90 10.39 5.49
CA ALA A 141 0.90 11.33 4.37
C ALA A 141 0.02 12.55 4.64
N GLN A 142 -1.14 12.40 5.28
CA GLN A 142 -1.99 13.51 5.70
C GLN A 142 -1.27 14.41 6.69
N TRP A 143 -0.68 13.85 7.75
CA TRP A 143 0.10 14.62 8.74
C TRP A 143 1.33 15.29 8.11
N ALA A 144 2.00 14.62 7.17
CA ALA A 144 3.11 15.21 6.44
C ALA A 144 2.65 16.37 5.55
N ARG A 145 1.48 16.26 4.93
CA ARG A 145 0.93 17.34 4.10
C ARG A 145 0.51 18.53 4.95
N SER A 146 -0.22 18.30 6.04
CA SER A 146 -0.69 19.34 6.97
C SER A 146 0.45 20.12 7.60
N SER A 147 1.53 19.46 8.03
CA SER A 147 2.72 20.10 8.60
C SER A 147 3.64 20.81 7.58
N ARG A 148 3.36 20.66 6.28
CA ARG A 148 4.18 21.24 5.18
C ARG A 148 3.45 22.29 4.35
N ILE A 149 2.12 22.26 4.30
CA ILE A 149 1.34 23.38 3.82
C ILE A 149 1.40 24.43 4.94
N GLY A 150 2.28 25.43 4.80
CA GLY A 150 2.20 26.62 5.65
C GLY A 150 0.75 27.12 5.64
N THR A 151 0.21 27.46 6.81
CA THR A 151 -1.16 27.96 6.98
C THR A 151 -1.55 28.81 5.77
N PRO A 152 -2.68 28.55 5.09
CA PRO A 152 -3.11 29.38 3.98
C PRO A 152 -3.09 30.83 4.45
N SER A 153 -2.13 31.61 3.97
CA SER A 153 -2.14 33.05 4.20
C SER A 153 -3.41 33.54 3.54
N LEU A 154 -4.40 33.91 4.36
CA LEU A 154 -5.64 34.58 3.94
C LEU A 154 -5.36 36.00 3.42
N THR A 155 -4.10 36.36 3.17
CA THR A 155 -3.75 37.65 2.60
C THR A 155 -3.91 37.55 1.08
N PRO A 156 -4.81 38.33 0.46
CA PRO A 156 -4.97 38.33 -0.99
C PRO A 156 -3.64 38.68 -1.63
N ARG A 157 -3.12 37.84 -2.53
CA ARG A 157 -2.03 38.24 -3.43
C ARG A 157 -2.58 39.34 -4.32
N THR A 158 -2.24 40.58 -4.00
CA THR A 158 -2.38 41.69 -4.95
C THR A 158 -1.43 41.43 -6.11
N ARG A 159 -2.02 41.44 -7.32
CA ARG A 159 -1.34 41.30 -8.60
C ARG A 159 -0.51 42.54 -8.90
#